data_AF-A0ABD6AHE0-F1
#
_entry.id   AF-A0ABD6AHE0-F1
#
_cell.length_a   1.000
_cell.length_b   1.000
_cell.length_c   1.000
_cell.angle_alpha   90.00
_cell.angle_beta   90.00
_cell.angle_gamma   90.00
#
_symmetry.space_group_name_H-M   'P 1'
#
loop_
_entity.id
_entity.type
_entity.pdbx_description
1 polymer ?
#
loop_
_entity_poly.entity_id
_entity_poly.type
_entity_poly.pdbx_seq_one_letter_code
_entity_poly.pdbx_strand_id
1 'polypeptide(L)'
;MSNGDDDPADASEEADAADDAEADAGESTDAAAAPARPDEATEESLNEYLDEIAALLDDAETEADLDDVDALLDDAEAGIAEADLPEPDEDDEDADDPRGDLEARVAELREGVEAARGPYAEDVVDAIEGAEATLEGTEWTAAGRDDAADAVSAFVEAAADAVDDEVDADAIETDPDAGDGSDDSAGDESGDDAAADASDAPEEDETDETSDDDRVAALVAALDAVAAGVADAALDPDDDAAAIAALIEATDELEAALDDAEEWDDLETHEQLRAQGYYDVLGHYKDFPVEWAALKEHETRGNVDMILLALDSLTSDFMERHCLEAFERMGKRGKTEASVEELLGRAEKRDQFAIRILGKMAAEEATETLVEYVPEESNPQLQKATFKSLGEIGASEAVQPLADALVDDDTEELVRPHAARALGLIGDARAVDPLADVLAGEGSDDVRAAAGWALRQIGTREALEAVAEHADERSFLVSTEGEKARRALDAASATA
;
A
#
# COMPACT_ATOMS: atom_id res chain seq x y z
N MET A 1 -24.16 61.93 -26.05
CA MET A 1 -25.02 63.04 -25.55
C MET A 1 -26.10 63.31 -26.59
N SER A 2 -27.35 63.48 -26.12
CA SER A 2 -28.57 63.84 -26.88
C SER A 2 -29.18 62.70 -27.69
N ASN A 3 -30.19 61.99 -27.19
CA ASN A 3 -31.63 62.35 -27.06
C ASN A 3 -32.27 62.86 -28.35
N GLY A 4 -33.35 62.17 -28.74
CA GLY A 4 -34.59 62.81 -29.18
C GLY A 4 -35.07 62.42 -30.56
N ASP A 5 -36.09 61.55 -30.59
CA ASP A 5 -37.33 61.63 -31.39
C ASP A 5 -37.34 62.48 -32.67
N ASP A 6 -37.81 61.87 -33.77
CA ASP A 6 -39.10 62.23 -34.42
C ASP A 6 -39.27 61.38 -35.71
N ASP A 7 -40.17 60.39 -35.64
CA ASP A 7 -41.00 59.92 -36.77
C ASP A 7 -41.90 61.10 -37.20
N PRO A 8 -42.41 61.25 -38.45
CA PRO A 8 -43.55 60.42 -38.88
C PRO A 8 -43.70 60.23 -40.41
N ALA A 9 -44.38 59.17 -40.85
CA ALA A 9 -45.49 59.22 -41.82
C ALA A 9 -45.90 57.80 -42.23
N ASP A 10 -47.04 57.27 -41.79
CA ASP A 10 -48.42 57.64 -42.22
C ASP A 10 -48.81 56.94 -43.53
N ALA A 11 -49.73 55.98 -43.40
CA ALA A 11 -50.98 55.87 -44.15
C ALA A 11 -51.46 54.39 -44.10
N SER A 12 -52.36 54.05 -43.17
CA SER A 12 -53.83 54.16 -43.31
C SER A 12 -54.39 52.87 -43.91
N GLU A 13 -55.19 52.07 -43.19
CA GLU A 13 -56.66 52.20 -43.01
C GLU A 13 -57.25 50.81 -43.37
N GLU A 14 -58.28 50.22 -42.77
CA GLU A 14 -59.26 50.59 -41.74
C GLU A 14 -59.93 49.32 -41.19
N ALA A 15 -60.31 49.38 -39.90
CA ALA A 15 -61.63 49.08 -39.29
C ALA A 15 -62.22 47.63 -39.37
N ASP A 16 -63.00 47.11 -38.40
CA ASP A 16 -63.70 47.71 -37.25
C ASP A 16 -64.25 46.61 -36.29
N ALA A 17 -64.47 47.03 -35.03
CA ALA A 17 -65.47 46.60 -34.01
C ALA A 17 -65.46 45.14 -33.46
N ALA A 18 -65.13 44.95 -32.17
CA ALA A 18 -66.02 44.84 -30.98
C ALA A 18 -66.67 43.43 -30.86
N ASP A 19 -66.76 42.72 -29.75
CA ASP A 19 -67.09 43.05 -28.35
C ASP A 19 -67.08 41.71 -27.56
N ASP A 20 -66.84 41.77 -26.25
CA ASP A 20 -67.25 40.85 -25.17
C ASP A 20 -67.03 39.31 -25.22
N ALA A 21 -66.38 38.85 -24.15
CA ALA A 21 -66.64 37.66 -23.31
C ALA A 21 -66.66 36.25 -23.94
N GLU A 22 -65.79 35.38 -23.41
CA GLU A 22 -66.10 34.14 -22.67
C GLU A 22 -64.91 33.19 -22.73
N ALA A 23 -64.73 32.43 -21.64
CA ALA A 23 -63.67 31.47 -21.46
C ALA A 23 -63.62 30.43 -22.59
N ASP A 24 -62.43 30.24 -23.17
CA ASP A 24 -62.14 29.10 -24.02
C ASP A 24 -60.85 28.45 -23.49
N ALA A 25 -61.03 27.25 -22.96
CA ALA A 25 -59.94 26.37 -22.57
C ALA A 25 -59.20 25.95 -23.85
N GLY A 26 -58.09 26.63 -24.13
CA GLY A 26 -57.18 26.27 -25.21
C GLY A 26 -56.32 25.08 -24.79
N GLU A 27 -56.74 23.91 -25.26
CA GLU A 27 -56.03 22.64 -25.41
C GLU A 27 -54.50 22.69 -25.19
N SER A 28 -54.08 22.05 -24.10
CA SER A 28 -52.78 21.39 -23.97
C SER A 28 -52.94 19.98 -24.56
N THR A 29 -52.30 19.70 -25.70
CA THR A 29 -51.98 18.34 -26.20
C THR A 29 -51.00 18.53 -27.36
N ASP A 30 -49.74 18.18 -27.22
CA ASP A 30 -49.30 16.82 -27.55
C ASP A 30 -48.35 16.32 -26.45
N ALA A 31 -48.90 15.72 -25.40
CA ALA A 31 -48.15 14.69 -24.68
C ALA A 31 -48.13 13.50 -25.63
N ALA A 32 -46.96 13.17 -26.20
CA ALA A 32 -46.79 11.93 -26.92
C ALA A 32 -47.31 10.82 -26.00
N ALA A 33 -48.32 10.07 -26.45
CA ALA A 33 -48.87 9.00 -25.64
C ALA A 33 -47.72 8.02 -25.33
N ALA A 34 -47.53 7.69 -24.04
CA ALA A 34 -46.55 6.68 -23.64
C ALA A 34 -46.69 5.44 -24.54
N PRO A 35 -45.57 4.90 -25.03
CA PRO A 35 -45.59 3.79 -25.96
C PRO A 35 -46.35 2.63 -25.30
N ALA A 36 -47.20 1.98 -26.09
CA ALA A 36 -48.07 0.93 -25.58
C ALA A 36 -47.53 -0.41 -26.05
N ARG A 37 -47.53 -1.39 -25.13
CA ARG A 37 -47.19 -2.77 -25.45
C ARG A 37 -47.90 -3.25 -26.72
N PRO A 38 -47.18 -3.89 -27.66
CA PRO A 38 -47.79 -4.38 -28.89
C PRO A 38 -48.85 -5.46 -28.61
N ASP A 39 -50.01 -5.36 -29.31
CA ASP A 39 -51.11 -6.33 -29.22
C ASP A 39 -50.69 -7.76 -29.67
N GLU A 40 -49.72 -7.86 -30.58
CA GLU A 40 -49.13 -9.10 -31.05
C GLU A 40 -47.63 -9.07 -30.74
N ALA A 41 -47.20 -9.79 -29.71
CA ALA A 41 -45.82 -9.78 -29.22
C ALA A 41 -44.90 -10.65 -30.11
N THR A 42 -44.51 -10.09 -31.26
CA THR A 42 -43.46 -10.62 -32.13
C THR A 42 -42.11 -9.98 -31.80
N GLU A 43 -41.02 -10.62 -32.22
CA GLU A 43 -39.66 -10.07 -32.09
C GLU A 43 -39.54 -8.66 -32.70
N GLU A 44 -40.08 -8.45 -33.91
CA GLU A 44 -40.04 -7.15 -34.61
C GLU A 44 -40.80 -6.06 -33.84
N SER A 45 -42.01 -6.38 -33.35
CA SER A 45 -42.83 -5.43 -32.60
C SER A 45 -42.30 -5.11 -31.20
N LEU A 46 -41.60 -6.06 -30.56
CA LEU A 46 -40.99 -5.82 -29.24
C LEU A 46 -39.72 -4.97 -29.38
N ASN A 47 -38.95 -5.16 -30.44
CA ASN A 47 -37.83 -4.26 -30.75
C ASN A 47 -38.31 -2.83 -31.06
N GLU A 48 -39.40 -2.66 -31.82
CA GLU A 48 -39.99 -1.34 -32.06
C GLU A 48 -40.45 -0.67 -30.75
N TYR A 49 -41.02 -1.45 -29.82
CA TYR A 49 -41.38 -0.94 -28.49
C TYR A 49 -40.15 -0.51 -27.67
N LEU A 50 -39.07 -1.29 -27.69
CA LEU A 50 -37.81 -0.92 -27.02
C LEU A 50 -37.14 0.30 -27.67
N ASP A 51 -37.26 0.50 -28.98
CA ASP A 51 -36.78 1.70 -29.67
C ASP A 51 -37.55 2.96 -29.22
N GLU A 52 -38.86 2.83 -28.99
CA GLU A 52 -39.68 3.91 -28.44
C GLU A 52 -39.33 4.23 -26.98
N ILE A 53 -39.07 3.20 -26.16
CA ILE A 53 -38.60 3.37 -24.77
C ILE A 53 -37.22 4.03 -24.75
N ALA A 54 -36.30 3.64 -25.63
CA ALA A 54 -34.98 4.26 -25.75
C ALA A 54 -35.07 5.75 -26.11
N ALA A 55 -35.99 6.13 -26.99
CA ALA A 55 -36.21 7.54 -27.32
C ALA A 55 -36.79 8.34 -26.14
N LEU A 56 -37.62 7.72 -25.28
CA LEU A 56 -38.09 8.36 -24.05
C LEU A 56 -36.96 8.52 -23.03
N LEU A 57 -36.07 7.54 -22.90
CA LEU A 57 -34.88 7.67 -22.08
C LEU A 57 -33.99 8.84 -22.54
N ASP A 58 -33.80 8.99 -23.86
CA ASP A 58 -33.03 10.11 -24.43
C ASP A 58 -33.69 11.48 -24.18
N ASP A 59 -35.02 11.53 -24.05
CA ASP A 59 -35.82 12.75 -23.85
C ASP A 59 -36.20 12.99 -22.37
N ALA A 60 -35.82 12.10 -21.44
CA ALA A 60 -36.15 12.22 -20.02
C ALA A 60 -35.43 13.41 -19.36
N GLU A 61 -36.16 14.25 -18.63
CA GLU A 61 -35.61 15.46 -17.99
C GLU A 61 -35.71 15.43 -16.46
N THR A 62 -36.40 14.43 -15.88
CA THR A 62 -36.67 14.28 -14.42
C THR A 62 -36.61 12.82 -13.96
N GLU A 63 -36.43 12.54 -12.66
CA GLU A 63 -36.52 11.17 -12.13
C GLU A 63 -37.90 10.58 -12.36
N ALA A 64 -38.95 11.40 -12.30
CA ALA A 64 -40.31 10.96 -12.64
C ALA A 64 -40.41 10.45 -14.09
N ASP A 65 -39.70 11.06 -15.05
CA ASP A 65 -39.63 10.58 -16.42
C ASP A 65 -38.84 9.25 -16.50
N LEU A 66 -37.77 9.10 -15.72
CA LEU A 66 -36.96 7.89 -15.65
C LEU A 66 -37.70 6.71 -14.96
N ASP A 67 -38.51 6.98 -13.95
CA ASP A 67 -39.41 6.01 -13.31
C ASP A 67 -40.51 5.53 -14.28
N ASP A 68 -41.03 6.44 -15.11
CA ASP A 68 -41.96 6.09 -16.18
C ASP A 68 -41.27 5.22 -17.26
N VAL A 69 -40.01 5.50 -17.61
CA VAL A 69 -39.20 4.65 -18.50
C VAL A 69 -38.96 3.28 -17.90
N ASP A 70 -38.60 3.19 -16.61
CA ASP A 70 -38.36 1.90 -15.93
C ASP A 70 -39.65 1.06 -15.84
N ALA A 71 -40.79 1.68 -15.58
CA ALA A 71 -42.09 1.02 -15.62
C ALA A 71 -42.45 0.46 -17.02
N LEU A 72 -42.01 1.12 -18.09
CA LEU A 72 -42.16 0.62 -19.46
C LEU A 72 -41.20 -0.55 -19.74
N LEU A 73 -39.98 -0.52 -19.19
CA LEU A 73 -39.03 -1.65 -19.28
C LEU A 73 -39.56 -2.89 -18.55
N ASP A 74 -40.20 -2.72 -17.39
CA ASP A 74 -40.91 -3.80 -16.67
C ASP A 74 -42.04 -4.40 -17.51
N ASP A 75 -42.84 -3.55 -18.17
CA ASP A 75 -43.91 -4.00 -19.07
C ASP A 75 -43.35 -4.70 -20.32
N ALA A 76 -42.22 -4.23 -20.86
CA ALA A 76 -41.51 -4.87 -21.96
C ALA A 76 -40.96 -6.26 -21.57
N GLU A 77 -40.38 -6.39 -20.37
CA GLU A 77 -39.90 -7.67 -19.83
C GLU A 77 -41.05 -8.68 -19.65
N ALA A 78 -42.18 -8.24 -19.09
CA ALA A 78 -43.40 -9.05 -19.04
C ALA A 78 -43.91 -9.40 -20.46
N GLY A 79 -43.77 -8.46 -21.39
CA GLY A 79 -43.94 -8.61 -22.83
C GLY A 79 -43.21 -9.79 -23.43
N ILE A 80 -41.91 -9.80 -23.24
CA ILE A 80 -40.97 -10.80 -23.74
C ILE A 80 -41.24 -12.17 -23.11
N ALA A 81 -41.51 -12.21 -21.79
CA ALA A 81 -41.75 -13.44 -21.07
C ALA A 81 -43.02 -14.19 -21.55
N GLU A 82 -44.09 -13.44 -21.86
CA GLU A 82 -45.38 -13.98 -22.32
C GLU A 82 -45.42 -14.28 -23.83
N ALA A 83 -44.47 -13.74 -24.60
CA ALA A 83 -44.42 -13.90 -26.04
C ALA A 83 -44.08 -15.34 -26.46
N ASP A 84 -44.79 -15.85 -27.47
CA ASP A 84 -44.55 -17.16 -28.09
C ASP A 84 -43.40 -17.05 -29.11
N LEU A 85 -42.21 -16.74 -28.61
CA LEU A 85 -40.96 -16.61 -29.37
C LEU A 85 -40.33 -17.99 -29.59
N PRO A 86 -39.64 -18.22 -30.72
CA PRO A 86 -38.97 -19.49 -30.98
C PRO A 86 -37.87 -19.75 -29.95
N GLU A 87 -37.86 -20.95 -29.38
CA GLU A 87 -36.78 -21.40 -28.48
C GLU A 87 -35.51 -21.70 -29.28
N PRO A 88 -34.31 -21.32 -28.78
CA PRO A 88 -33.05 -21.64 -29.43
C PRO A 88 -32.80 -23.15 -29.44
N ASP A 89 -32.10 -23.64 -30.46
CA ASP A 89 -31.74 -25.06 -30.56
C ASP A 89 -30.60 -25.37 -29.57
N GLU A 90 -30.88 -26.13 -28.51
CA GLU A 90 -29.90 -26.47 -27.45
C GLU A 90 -28.66 -27.21 -27.98
N ASP A 91 -28.73 -27.77 -29.19
CA ASP A 91 -27.63 -28.51 -29.85
C ASP A 91 -26.79 -27.64 -30.82
N ASP A 92 -27.13 -26.35 -31.02
CA ASP A 92 -26.44 -25.41 -31.91
C ASP A 92 -26.07 -24.10 -31.19
N GLU A 93 -24.79 -23.91 -30.90
CA GLU A 93 -24.26 -22.71 -30.20
C GLU A 93 -24.43 -21.42 -31.03
N ASP A 94 -24.72 -21.53 -32.34
CA ASP A 94 -24.97 -20.40 -33.25
C ASP A 94 -26.48 -20.18 -33.53
N ALA A 95 -27.39 -20.84 -32.79
CA ALA A 95 -28.83 -20.66 -32.97
C ALA A 95 -29.30 -19.25 -32.56
N ASP A 96 -30.16 -18.65 -33.38
CA ASP A 96 -30.81 -17.37 -33.06
C ASP A 96 -31.63 -17.52 -31.76
N ASP A 97 -31.31 -16.72 -30.74
CA ASP A 97 -32.05 -16.62 -29.47
C ASP A 97 -32.74 -15.26 -29.37
N PRO A 98 -33.89 -15.08 -30.04
CA PRO A 98 -34.56 -13.78 -30.08
C PRO A 98 -35.10 -13.35 -28.71
N ARG A 99 -35.29 -14.29 -27.77
CA ARG A 99 -35.67 -13.97 -26.41
C ARG A 99 -34.47 -13.39 -25.65
N GLY A 100 -33.32 -14.07 -25.70
CA GLY A 100 -32.09 -13.59 -25.08
C GLY A 100 -31.63 -12.23 -25.63
N ASP A 101 -31.76 -12.00 -26.94
CA ASP A 101 -31.40 -10.71 -27.56
C ASP A 101 -32.29 -9.55 -27.06
N LEU A 102 -33.60 -9.79 -26.90
CA LEU A 102 -34.53 -8.80 -26.35
C LEU A 102 -34.29 -8.55 -24.86
N GLU A 103 -34.02 -9.59 -24.06
CA GLU A 103 -33.66 -9.47 -22.64
C GLU A 103 -32.35 -8.68 -22.45
N ALA A 104 -31.36 -8.90 -23.33
CA ALA A 104 -30.11 -8.14 -23.33
C ALA A 104 -30.33 -6.65 -23.65
N ARG A 105 -31.22 -6.33 -24.59
CA ARG A 105 -31.57 -4.95 -24.94
C ARG A 105 -32.32 -4.24 -23.82
N VAL A 106 -33.20 -4.93 -23.09
CA VAL A 106 -33.82 -4.40 -21.87
C VAL A 106 -32.77 -4.09 -20.81
N ALA A 107 -31.78 -4.99 -20.63
CA ALA A 107 -30.69 -4.77 -19.67
C ALA A 107 -29.83 -3.55 -20.04
N GLU A 108 -29.49 -3.38 -21.33
CA GLU A 108 -28.76 -2.20 -21.84
C GLU A 108 -29.54 -0.89 -21.56
N LEU A 109 -30.85 -0.88 -21.79
CA LEU A 109 -31.67 0.30 -21.51
C LEU A 109 -31.81 0.58 -20.01
N ARG A 110 -31.86 -0.45 -19.15
CA ARG A 110 -31.83 -0.26 -17.69
C ARG A 110 -30.52 0.35 -17.20
N GLU A 111 -29.38 -0.09 -17.74
CA GLU A 111 -28.08 0.54 -17.48
C GLU A 111 -28.09 2.02 -17.92
N GLY A 112 -28.72 2.32 -19.05
CA GLY A 112 -28.93 3.70 -19.52
C GLY A 112 -29.80 4.55 -18.60
N VAL A 113 -30.89 3.99 -18.05
CA VAL A 113 -31.73 4.66 -17.04
C VAL A 113 -30.93 4.95 -15.77
N GLU A 114 -30.18 3.96 -15.29
CA GLU A 114 -29.35 4.09 -14.09
C GLU A 114 -28.26 5.17 -14.26
N ALA A 115 -27.64 5.25 -15.43
CA ALA A 115 -26.66 6.29 -15.74
C ALA A 115 -27.26 7.70 -15.94
N ALA A 116 -28.56 7.79 -16.26
CA ALA A 116 -29.26 9.05 -16.49
C ALA A 116 -29.91 9.62 -15.23
N ARG A 117 -30.04 8.81 -14.18
CA ARG A 117 -30.56 9.21 -12.89
C ARG A 117 -29.70 10.32 -12.26
N GLY A 118 -30.36 11.25 -11.57
CA GLY A 118 -29.78 12.48 -11.01
C GLY A 118 -28.71 12.21 -9.94
N PRO A 119 -27.90 13.23 -9.58
CA PRO A 119 -26.92 13.07 -8.52
C PRO A 119 -27.62 12.67 -7.23
N TYR A 120 -27.09 11.66 -6.54
CA TYR A 120 -27.68 11.16 -5.32
C TYR A 120 -26.91 11.62 -4.10
N ALA A 121 -27.62 11.83 -2.99
CA ALA A 121 -26.99 12.05 -1.70
C ALA A 121 -26.08 10.87 -1.29
N GLU A 122 -26.32 9.65 -1.82
CA GLU A 122 -25.44 8.51 -1.60
C GLU A 122 -24.07 8.67 -2.28
N ASP A 123 -24.01 9.28 -3.47
CA ASP A 123 -22.73 9.56 -4.15
C ASP A 123 -21.84 10.50 -3.33
N VAL A 124 -22.45 11.47 -2.64
CA VAL A 124 -21.76 12.39 -1.73
C VAL A 124 -21.18 11.62 -0.54
N VAL A 125 -21.96 10.71 0.06
CA VAL A 125 -21.50 9.89 1.19
C VAL A 125 -20.35 8.98 0.75
N ASP A 126 -20.48 8.31 -0.39
CA ASP A 126 -19.42 7.45 -0.94
C ASP A 126 -18.13 8.24 -1.24
N ALA A 127 -18.25 9.47 -1.74
CA ALA A 127 -17.11 10.35 -1.96
C ALA A 127 -16.43 10.78 -0.65
N ILE A 128 -17.23 11.07 0.40
CA ILE A 128 -16.70 11.36 1.75
C ILE A 128 -15.95 10.15 2.31
N GLU A 129 -16.49 8.93 2.20
CA GLU A 129 -15.79 7.70 2.61
C GLU A 129 -14.47 7.51 1.85
N GLY A 130 -14.42 7.89 0.57
CA GLY A 130 -13.19 7.93 -0.22
C GLY A 130 -12.13 8.91 0.31
N ALA A 131 -12.57 10.11 0.69
CA ALA A 131 -11.71 11.11 1.32
C ALA A 131 -11.18 10.66 2.69
N GLU A 132 -12.02 10.00 3.51
CA GLU A 132 -11.61 9.39 4.78
C GLU A 132 -10.55 8.31 4.59
N ALA A 133 -10.76 7.42 3.62
CA ALA A 133 -9.77 6.38 3.30
C ALA A 133 -8.42 6.97 2.87
N THR A 134 -8.42 8.12 2.20
CA THR A 134 -7.21 8.87 1.83
C THR A 134 -6.52 9.44 3.07
N LEU A 135 -7.28 10.10 3.96
CA LEU A 135 -6.76 10.63 5.22
C LEU A 135 -6.11 9.54 6.10
N GLU A 136 -6.72 8.37 6.21
CA GLU A 136 -6.20 7.23 6.99
C GLU A 136 -5.07 6.47 6.28
N GLY A 137 -5.11 6.41 4.95
CA GLY A 137 -4.18 5.64 4.12
C GLY A 137 -2.85 6.35 3.83
N THR A 138 -2.82 7.67 3.95
CA THR A 138 -1.68 8.51 3.54
C THR A 138 -0.78 8.88 4.71
N GLU A 139 0.55 8.83 4.49
CA GLU A 139 1.54 9.31 5.45
C GLU A 139 1.81 10.80 5.25
N TRP A 140 1.21 11.64 6.10
CA TRP A 140 1.25 13.08 5.94
C TRP A 140 2.45 13.77 6.60
N THR A 141 3.01 14.81 5.94
CA THR A 141 3.94 15.75 6.57
C THR A 141 3.21 16.68 7.54
N ALA A 142 3.94 17.39 8.41
CA ALA A 142 3.31 18.39 9.28
C ALA A 142 2.62 19.52 8.49
N ALA A 143 3.16 19.92 7.33
CA ALA A 143 2.54 20.94 6.48
C ALA A 143 1.32 20.38 5.73
N GLY A 144 1.48 19.22 5.08
CA GLY A 144 0.37 18.53 4.39
C GLY A 144 -0.78 18.16 5.34
N ARG A 145 -0.51 17.91 6.63
CA ARG A 145 -1.57 17.75 7.65
C ARG A 145 -2.34 19.03 7.93
N ASP A 146 -1.65 20.16 7.99
CA ASP A 146 -2.31 21.44 8.20
C ASP A 146 -3.12 21.82 6.94
N ASP A 147 -2.59 21.54 5.75
CA ASP A 147 -3.28 21.75 4.47
C ASP A 147 -4.51 20.81 4.30
N ALA A 148 -4.38 19.53 4.68
CA ALA A 148 -5.50 18.59 4.72
C ALA A 148 -6.57 19.00 5.75
N ALA A 149 -6.16 19.53 6.91
CA ALA A 149 -7.10 20.08 7.90
C ALA A 149 -7.83 21.32 7.38
N ASP A 150 -7.14 22.20 6.66
CA ASP A 150 -7.75 23.36 6.00
C ASP A 150 -8.73 22.92 4.89
N ALA A 151 -8.39 21.89 4.13
CA ALA A 151 -9.27 21.30 3.09
C ALA A 151 -10.56 20.71 3.68
N VAL A 152 -10.43 19.88 4.73
CA VAL A 152 -11.59 19.32 5.44
C VAL A 152 -12.45 20.43 6.05
N SER A 153 -11.83 21.44 6.66
CA SER A 153 -12.57 22.58 7.23
C SER A 153 -13.34 23.35 6.16
N ALA A 154 -12.72 23.61 5.01
CA ALA A 154 -13.38 24.28 3.88
C ALA A 154 -14.54 23.45 3.31
N PHE A 155 -14.37 22.12 3.21
CA PHE A 155 -15.44 21.21 2.80
C PHE A 155 -16.61 21.22 3.80
N VAL A 156 -16.33 21.13 5.10
CA VAL A 156 -17.36 21.17 6.14
C VAL A 156 -18.17 22.46 6.05
N GLU A 157 -17.51 23.61 5.85
CA GLU A 157 -18.19 24.89 5.63
C GLU A 157 -19.04 24.89 4.35
N ALA A 158 -18.51 24.38 3.24
CA ALA A 158 -19.23 24.31 1.95
C ALA A 158 -20.45 23.37 2.02
N ALA A 159 -20.31 22.23 2.70
CA ALA A 159 -21.39 21.28 2.91
C ALA A 159 -22.49 21.84 3.81
N ALA A 160 -22.11 22.58 4.87
CA ALA A 160 -23.07 23.32 5.68
C ALA A 160 -23.87 24.31 4.81
N ASP A 161 -23.18 25.13 3.99
CA ASP A 161 -23.81 26.11 3.10
C ASP A 161 -24.75 25.45 2.06
N ALA A 162 -24.42 24.25 1.58
CA ALA A 162 -25.25 23.52 0.62
C ALA A 162 -26.55 22.94 1.22
N VAL A 163 -26.56 22.64 2.52
CA VAL A 163 -27.69 22.04 3.24
C VAL A 163 -28.51 23.08 4.05
N ASP A 164 -27.99 24.31 4.22
CA ASP A 164 -28.58 25.40 5.04
C ASP A 164 -29.92 25.95 4.54
N ASP A 165 -30.45 25.52 3.38
CA ASP A 165 -31.81 25.88 2.98
C ASP A 165 -32.90 25.07 3.74
N GLU A 166 -32.59 23.94 4.40
CA GLU A 166 -33.60 23.15 5.16
C GLU A 166 -33.22 22.55 6.53
N VAL A 167 -31.99 22.64 7.07
CA VAL A 167 -31.64 21.98 8.35
C VAL A 167 -30.80 22.84 9.32
N ASP A 168 -31.10 22.78 10.63
CA ASP A 168 -30.45 23.52 11.74
C ASP A 168 -28.91 23.33 11.74
N ALA A 169 -28.17 24.37 11.32
CA ALA A 169 -26.71 24.45 11.30
C ALA A 169 -25.97 24.29 12.65
N ASP A 170 -26.71 24.16 13.77
CA ASP A 170 -26.13 23.96 15.12
C ASP A 170 -25.53 22.55 15.34
N ALA A 171 -25.64 21.63 14.36
CA ALA A 171 -25.08 20.27 14.45
C ALA A 171 -23.68 20.11 13.81
N ILE A 172 -23.21 21.12 13.06
CA ILE A 172 -21.95 21.10 12.29
C ILE A 172 -20.99 22.16 12.88
N GLU A 173 -20.88 22.26 14.20
CA GLU A 173 -19.75 22.94 14.84
C GLU A 173 -18.79 21.87 15.38
N THR A 174 -17.89 21.40 14.52
CA THR A 174 -16.65 20.75 14.95
C THR A 174 -15.57 21.82 15.05
N ASP A 175 -15.45 22.43 16.24
CA ASP A 175 -14.23 23.14 16.62
C ASP A 175 -13.13 22.08 16.84
N PRO A 176 -12.11 21.97 15.96
CA PRO A 176 -11.06 20.98 16.10
C PRO A 176 -10.13 21.26 17.29
N ASP A 177 -10.32 22.37 18.03
CA ASP A 177 -9.54 22.77 19.20
C ASP A 177 -10.32 22.61 20.53
N ALA A 178 -11.54 22.04 20.50
CA ALA A 178 -12.37 21.85 21.68
C ALA A 178 -11.99 20.56 22.45
N GLY A 179 -10.86 20.62 23.17
CA GLY A 179 -10.48 19.61 24.16
C GLY A 179 -11.53 19.41 25.27
N ASP A 180 -11.89 18.14 25.47
CA ASP A 180 -12.52 17.49 26.62
C ASP A 180 -13.34 18.37 27.60
N GLY A 181 -14.66 18.34 27.42
CA GLY A 181 -15.63 18.82 28.40
C GLY A 181 -15.67 17.93 29.65
N SER A 182 -14.80 18.22 30.61
CA SER A 182 -14.86 17.62 31.94
C SER A 182 -16.05 18.17 32.76
N ASP A 183 -16.85 17.21 33.21
CA ASP A 183 -17.89 17.28 34.23
C ASP A 183 -17.40 17.97 35.51
N ASP A 184 -18.03 19.08 35.92
CA ASP A 184 -18.09 19.39 37.36
C ASP A 184 -19.36 20.18 37.74
N SER A 185 -20.31 19.41 38.25
CA SER A 185 -21.46 19.89 39.01
C SER A 185 -21.04 20.20 40.45
N ALA A 186 -20.93 21.49 40.84
CA ALA A 186 -21.42 22.02 42.13
C ALA A 186 -20.99 23.47 42.44
N GLY A 187 -21.98 24.32 42.74
CA GLY A 187 -22.11 24.83 44.10
C GLY A 187 -21.44 26.15 44.51
N ASP A 188 -22.29 27.17 44.59
CA ASP A 188 -22.43 28.12 45.70
C ASP A 188 -21.52 29.36 45.78
N GLU A 189 -22.20 30.46 46.08
CA GLU A 189 -21.72 31.83 46.00
C GLU A 189 -20.94 32.29 47.26
N SER A 190 -20.19 33.38 47.03
CA SER A 190 -19.97 34.51 47.95
C SER A 190 -18.69 34.56 48.83
N GLY A 191 -17.87 35.59 48.55
CA GLY A 191 -17.61 36.64 49.54
C GLY A 191 -16.22 36.76 50.18
N ASP A 192 -15.54 37.85 49.81
CA ASP A 192 -14.79 38.79 50.70
C ASP A 192 -13.32 38.49 51.08
N ASP A 193 -12.46 39.37 50.55
CA ASP A 193 -11.36 40.13 51.19
C ASP A 193 -9.99 39.51 51.57
N ALA A 194 -9.00 40.40 51.41
CA ALA A 194 -7.68 40.49 52.03
C ALA A 194 -6.44 39.80 51.39
N ALA A 195 -5.50 40.68 51.06
CA ALA A 195 -4.14 40.46 50.59
C ALA A 195 -3.22 39.64 51.53
N ALA A 196 -2.31 38.85 50.94
CA ALA A 196 -0.87 38.81 51.25
C ALA A 196 -0.11 37.79 50.38
N ASP A 197 0.94 38.28 49.71
CA ASP A 197 2.29 37.70 49.56
C ASP A 197 2.48 36.20 49.93
N ALA A 198 2.71 35.35 48.93
CA ALA A 198 3.75 34.31 48.96
C ALA A 198 3.95 33.69 47.57
N SER A 199 5.22 33.54 47.22
CA SER A 199 5.82 32.72 46.18
C SER A 199 5.21 31.33 45.98
N ASP A 200 5.37 30.83 44.74
CA ASP A 200 5.22 29.45 44.24
C ASP A 200 3.99 29.30 43.34
N ALA A 201 4.19 29.52 42.04
CA ALA A 201 3.32 29.00 40.99
C ALA A 201 4.13 27.89 40.29
N PRO A 202 3.60 26.66 40.15
CA PRO A 202 4.11 25.76 39.13
C PRO A 202 3.73 26.38 37.78
N GLU A 203 4.66 26.39 36.84
CA GLU A 203 4.31 26.66 35.44
C GLU A 203 3.52 25.44 34.97
N GLU A 204 2.22 25.64 34.72
CA GLU A 204 1.42 24.76 33.89
C GLU A 204 1.87 25.03 32.45
N ASP A 205 2.79 24.17 32.00
CA ASP A 205 3.16 24.02 30.60
C ASP A 205 2.69 22.61 30.22
N GLU A 206 1.37 22.46 30.10
CA GLU A 206 0.76 21.32 29.43
C GLU A 206 0.28 21.84 28.07
N THR A 207 1.23 21.96 27.14
CA THR A 207 0.89 21.87 25.73
C THR A 207 0.57 20.40 25.50
N ASP A 208 -0.73 20.09 25.49
CA ASP A 208 -1.27 18.82 25.06
C ASP A 208 -0.92 18.68 23.57
N GLU A 209 0.24 18.09 23.26
CA GLU A 209 0.58 17.68 21.90
C GLU A 209 -0.28 16.45 21.59
N THR A 210 -1.51 16.69 21.11
CA THR A 210 -2.36 15.64 20.53
C THR A 210 -1.53 14.85 19.53
N SER A 211 -1.55 13.52 19.62
CA SER A 211 -0.78 12.66 18.71
C SER A 211 -1.17 12.96 17.26
N ASP A 212 -0.25 12.76 16.32
CA ASP A 212 -0.55 12.92 14.89
C ASP A 212 -1.74 12.03 14.47
N ASP A 213 -1.82 10.82 15.05
CA ASP A 213 -2.97 9.91 14.89
C ASP A 213 -4.28 10.49 15.45
N ASP A 214 -4.22 11.25 16.55
CA ASP A 214 -5.41 11.87 17.16
C ASP A 214 -5.94 13.01 16.30
N ARG A 215 -5.06 13.71 15.56
CA ARG A 215 -5.45 14.80 14.63
C ARG A 215 -6.13 14.25 13.38
N VAL A 216 -5.60 13.19 12.76
CA VAL A 216 -6.25 12.54 11.60
C VAL A 216 -7.61 11.97 12.01
N ALA A 217 -7.68 11.32 13.18
CA ALA A 217 -8.94 10.80 13.70
C ALA A 217 -10.01 11.90 13.92
N ALA A 218 -9.60 13.11 14.29
CA ALA A 218 -10.52 14.25 14.42
C ALA A 218 -11.05 14.75 13.07
N LEU A 219 -10.22 14.74 12.01
CA LEU A 219 -10.64 15.09 10.65
C LEU A 219 -11.63 14.07 10.08
N VAL A 220 -11.34 12.77 10.24
CA VAL A 220 -12.25 11.68 9.85
C VAL A 220 -13.58 11.83 10.59
N ALA A 221 -13.56 12.08 11.90
CA ALA A 221 -14.79 12.28 12.67
C ALA A 221 -15.62 13.50 12.21
N ALA A 222 -15.00 14.53 11.63
CA ALA A 222 -15.71 15.66 11.06
C ALA A 222 -16.38 15.31 9.72
N LEU A 223 -15.70 14.53 8.87
CA LEU A 223 -16.24 14.00 7.62
C LEU A 223 -17.42 13.04 7.88
N ASP A 224 -17.27 12.12 8.82
CA ASP A 224 -18.33 11.22 9.33
C ASP A 224 -19.59 12.00 9.74
N ALA A 225 -19.40 13.14 10.42
CA ALA A 225 -20.51 13.98 10.85
C ALA A 225 -21.24 14.65 9.69
N VAL A 226 -20.51 15.09 8.66
CA VAL A 226 -21.11 15.64 7.43
C VAL A 226 -21.84 14.56 6.65
N ALA A 227 -21.25 13.38 6.46
CA ALA A 227 -21.88 12.24 5.80
C ALA A 227 -23.19 11.84 6.49
N ALA A 228 -23.19 11.77 7.83
CA ALA A 228 -24.40 11.53 8.61
C ALA A 228 -25.45 12.65 8.42
N GLY A 229 -25.03 13.92 8.38
CA GLY A 229 -25.90 15.06 8.13
C GLY A 229 -26.57 15.03 6.75
N VAL A 230 -25.81 14.71 5.70
CA VAL A 230 -26.33 14.56 4.33
C VAL A 230 -27.32 13.41 4.25
N ALA A 231 -27.01 12.26 4.86
CA ALA A 231 -27.93 11.12 4.90
C ALA A 231 -29.23 11.42 5.68
N ASP A 232 -29.15 12.15 6.79
CA ASP A 232 -30.31 12.53 7.60
C ASP A 232 -31.16 13.64 6.97
N ALA A 233 -30.57 14.48 6.10
CA ALA A 233 -31.28 15.52 5.36
C ALA A 233 -32.31 14.93 4.38
N ALA A 234 -32.14 13.67 3.97
CA ALA A 234 -33.04 12.95 3.08
C ALA A 234 -33.38 13.74 1.79
N LEU A 235 -32.35 14.30 1.17
CA LEU A 235 -32.44 15.12 -0.04
C LEU A 235 -33.07 14.32 -1.18
N ASP A 236 -34.06 14.94 -1.81
CA ASP A 236 -34.76 14.36 -2.95
C ASP A 236 -33.96 14.64 -4.24
N PRO A 237 -33.66 13.63 -5.07
CA PRO A 237 -32.84 13.80 -6.27
C PRO A 237 -33.40 14.79 -7.29
N ASP A 238 -34.72 14.99 -7.35
CA ASP A 238 -35.35 15.96 -8.24
C ASP A 238 -35.46 17.34 -7.59
N ASP A 239 -36.06 17.40 -6.39
CA ASP A 239 -36.37 18.68 -5.73
C ASP A 239 -35.10 19.37 -5.19
N ASP A 240 -34.10 18.58 -4.76
CA ASP A 240 -32.85 19.05 -4.15
C ASP A 240 -31.64 18.88 -5.07
N ALA A 241 -31.84 18.64 -6.37
CA ALA A 241 -30.78 18.42 -7.36
C ALA A 241 -29.65 19.46 -7.31
N ALA A 242 -29.99 20.72 -7.01
CA ALA A 242 -29.02 21.81 -6.89
C ALA A 242 -28.16 21.70 -5.62
N ALA A 243 -28.73 21.27 -4.49
CA ALA A 243 -28.01 21.06 -3.24
C ALA A 243 -27.09 19.84 -3.35
N ILE A 244 -27.59 18.74 -3.94
CA ILE A 244 -26.77 17.54 -4.16
C ILE A 244 -25.62 17.84 -5.13
N ALA A 245 -25.87 18.57 -6.22
CA ALA A 245 -24.80 18.97 -7.13
C ALA A 245 -23.73 19.86 -6.46
N ALA A 246 -24.12 20.75 -5.53
CA ALA A 246 -23.18 21.56 -4.77
C ALA A 246 -22.36 20.73 -3.78
N LEU A 247 -22.98 19.74 -3.14
CA LEU A 247 -22.28 18.79 -2.27
C LEU A 247 -21.27 17.95 -3.05
N ILE A 248 -21.62 17.49 -4.25
CA ILE A 248 -20.69 16.75 -5.13
C ILE A 248 -19.53 17.65 -5.56
N GLU A 249 -19.79 18.91 -5.94
CA GLU A 249 -18.72 19.85 -6.27
C GLU A 249 -17.79 20.08 -5.06
N ALA A 250 -18.35 20.17 -3.85
CA ALA A 250 -17.57 20.30 -2.63
C ALA A 250 -16.73 19.05 -2.31
N THR A 251 -17.26 17.82 -2.54
CA THR A 251 -16.48 16.59 -2.37
C THR A 251 -15.38 16.47 -3.41
N ASP A 252 -15.62 16.87 -4.67
CA ASP A 252 -14.59 16.91 -5.72
C ASP A 252 -13.47 17.90 -5.36
N GLU A 253 -13.82 19.08 -4.81
CA GLU A 253 -12.84 20.06 -4.32
C GLU A 253 -12.06 19.55 -3.12
N LEU A 254 -12.70 18.81 -2.20
CA LEU A 254 -12.04 18.15 -1.08
C LEU A 254 -11.04 17.11 -1.57
N GLU A 255 -11.44 16.21 -2.47
CA GLU A 255 -10.56 15.17 -3.03
C GLU A 255 -9.34 15.81 -3.71
N ALA A 256 -9.55 16.82 -4.56
CA ALA A 256 -8.46 17.52 -5.21
C ALA A 256 -7.52 18.24 -4.23
N ALA A 257 -8.06 18.81 -3.14
CA ALA A 257 -7.26 19.47 -2.12
C ALA A 257 -6.48 18.47 -1.24
N LEU A 258 -7.05 17.30 -0.96
CA LEU A 258 -6.34 16.20 -0.29
C LEU A 258 -5.22 15.66 -1.17
N ASP A 259 -5.47 15.43 -2.46
CA ASP A 259 -4.46 15.07 -3.46
C ASP A 259 -3.31 16.09 -3.51
N ASP A 260 -3.63 17.39 -3.56
CA ASP A 260 -2.62 18.46 -3.53
C ASP A 260 -1.86 18.50 -2.19
N ALA A 261 -2.50 18.09 -1.09
CA ALA A 261 -1.88 18.00 0.24
C ALA A 261 -1.01 16.74 0.42
N GLU A 262 -1.11 15.73 -0.46
CA GLU A 262 -0.26 14.53 -0.49
C GLU A 262 1.20 14.86 -0.92
N GLU A 263 1.78 15.94 -0.39
CA GLU A 263 3.10 16.48 -0.75
C GLU A 263 4.27 15.52 -0.46
N TRP A 264 4.07 14.41 0.27
CA TRP A 264 5.15 13.50 0.64
C TRP A 264 5.88 12.92 -0.57
N ASP A 265 5.14 12.55 -1.62
CA ASP A 265 5.70 12.04 -2.88
C ASP A 265 6.33 13.13 -3.75
N ASP A 266 5.95 14.38 -3.53
CA ASP A 266 6.50 15.56 -4.23
C ASP A 266 7.80 16.08 -3.61
N LEU A 267 8.11 15.70 -2.38
CA LEU A 267 9.36 16.08 -1.72
C LEU A 267 10.58 15.47 -2.40
N GLU A 268 11.69 16.22 -2.45
CA GLU A 268 12.97 15.63 -2.83
C GLU A 268 13.38 14.57 -1.79
N THR A 269 14.04 13.49 -2.20
CA THR A 269 14.50 12.40 -1.29
C THR A 269 15.25 12.91 -0.04
N HIS A 270 15.98 14.03 -0.18
CA HIS A 270 16.69 14.65 0.94
C HIS A 270 15.76 15.27 1.99
N GLU A 271 14.59 15.75 1.58
CA GLU A 271 13.58 16.37 2.44
C GLU A 271 12.79 15.28 3.19
N GLN A 272 12.38 14.23 2.49
CA GLN A 272 11.78 13.02 3.10
C GLN A 272 12.70 12.45 4.19
N LEU A 273 13.99 12.21 3.87
CA LEU A 273 14.96 11.70 4.85
C LEU A 273 15.15 12.65 6.05
N ARG A 274 15.02 13.97 5.86
CA ARG A 274 15.08 14.93 6.97
C ARG A 274 13.84 14.83 7.85
N ALA A 275 12.65 14.74 7.27
CA ALA A 275 11.41 14.58 8.02
C ALA A 275 11.43 13.28 8.85
N GLN A 276 11.98 12.20 8.30
CA GLN A 276 12.15 10.92 8.99
C GLN A 276 13.32 10.90 9.98
N GLY A 277 13.98 12.04 10.26
CA GLY A 277 15.04 12.14 11.25
C GLY A 277 16.36 11.44 10.90
N TYR A 278 16.55 11.05 9.63
CA TYR A 278 17.78 10.37 9.19
C TYR A 278 19.04 11.23 9.43
N TYR A 279 18.92 12.55 9.39
CA TYR A 279 20.05 13.46 9.62
C TYR A 279 20.26 13.83 11.09
N ASP A 280 19.36 13.46 12.01
CA ASP A 280 19.41 13.91 13.42
C ASP A 280 20.59 13.35 14.19
N VAL A 281 21.17 12.27 13.69
CA VAL A 281 22.38 11.69 14.26
C VAL A 281 23.62 12.55 14.02
N LEU A 282 23.55 13.48 13.08
CA LEU A 282 24.67 14.32 12.68
C LEU A 282 24.91 15.47 13.68
N GLY A 283 26.15 15.53 14.17
CA GLY A 283 26.69 16.74 14.80
C GLY A 283 27.38 17.64 13.76
N HIS A 284 28.59 18.12 14.07
CA HIS A 284 29.42 18.78 13.06
C HIS A 284 30.05 17.77 12.10
N TYR A 285 29.53 17.69 10.88
CA TYR A 285 30.09 16.84 9.82
C TYR A 285 30.92 17.66 8.81
N LYS A 286 31.87 16.99 8.15
CA LYS A 286 32.72 17.56 7.09
C LYS A 286 32.77 16.70 5.82
N ASP A 287 32.26 15.48 5.90
CA ASP A 287 32.30 14.53 4.80
C ASP A 287 31.11 14.77 3.87
N PHE A 288 31.35 14.62 2.57
CA PHE A 288 30.34 14.65 1.52
C PHE A 288 30.34 13.30 0.80
N PRO A 289 29.19 12.71 0.46
CA PRO A 289 27.82 13.20 0.69
C PRO A 289 27.39 13.12 2.17
N VAL A 290 26.43 13.96 2.58
CA VAL A 290 25.97 14.06 3.98
C VAL A 290 25.24 12.79 4.42
N GLU A 291 24.54 12.16 3.48
CA GLU A 291 23.83 10.89 3.62
C GLU A 291 24.76 9.78 4.09
N TRP A 292 25.98 9.74 3.54
CA TRP A 292 26.99 8.76 3.93
C TRP A 292 27.58 9.06 5.31
N ALA A 293 27.67 10.33 5.69
CA ALA A 293 28.06 10.70 7.05
C ALA A 293 27.02 10.25 8.08
N ALA A 294 25.73 10.43 7.78
CA ALA A 294 24.62 9.98 8.62
C ALA A 294 24.60 8.46 8.72
N LEU A 295 24.76 7.76 7.59
CA LEU A 295 24.82 6.30 7.53
C LEU A 295 25.87 5.72 8.48
N LYS A 296 27.09 6.27 8.49
CA LYS A 296 28.17 5.81 9.37
C LYS A 296 27.83 5.98 10.86
N GLU A 297 27.12 7.05 11.20
CA GLU A 297 26.71 7.30 12.57
C GLU A 297 25.57 6.35 12.98
N HIS A 298 24.59 6.11 12.10
CA HIS A 298 23.56 5.09 12.29
C HIS A 298 24.15 3.68 12.42
N GLU A 299 25.12 3.30 11.56
CA GLU A 299 25.90 2.06 11.67
C GLU A 299 26.53 1.96 13.06
N THR A 300 27.17 3.03 13.54
CA THR A 300 27.82 3.05 14.85
C THR A 300 26.83 2.88 15.99
N ARG A 301 25.65 3.51 15.92
CA ARG A 301 24.57 3.41 16.91
C ARG A 301 23.79 2.10 16.83
N GLY A 302 23.83 1.43 15.68
CA GLY A 302 23.09 0.20 15.40
C GLY A 302 21.63 0.44 15.01
N ASN A 303 21.33 1.59 14.42
CA ASN A 303 19.97 1.95 13.98
C ASN A 303 19.68 1.23 12.65
N VAL A 304 19.17 0.01 12.73
CA VAL A 304 18.90 -0.83 11.55
C VAL A 304 17.86 -0.20 10.65
N ASP A 305 16.77 0.32 11.22
CA ASP A 305 15.66 0.89 10.47
C ASP A 305 16.11 2.08 9.62
N MET A 306 17.00 2.92 10.16
CA MET A 306 17.58 4.04 9.40
C MET A 306 18.52 3.61 8.28
N ILE A 307 19.19 2.45 8.41
CA ILE A 307 20.01 1.89 7.33
C ILE A 307 19.11 1.29 6.24
N LEU A 308 17.99 0.67 6.62
CA LEU A 308 16.97 0.19 5.67
C LEU A 308 16.32 1.34 4.93
N LEU A 309 15.91 2.39 5.65
CA LEU A 309 15.41 3.63 5.06
C LEU A 309 16.39 4.20 4.04
N ALA A 310 17.67 4.33 4.42
CA ALA A 310 18.69 4.79 3.49
C ALA A 310 18.90 3.85 2.28
N LEU A 311 18.77 2.53 2.47
CA LEU A 311 18.89 1.55 1.39
C LEU A 311 17.75 1.66 0.38
N ASP A 312 16.54 1.93 0.86
CA ASP A 312 15.34 2.10 0.05
C ASP A 312 15.31 3.46 -0.66
N SER A 313 15.44 4.55 0.11
CA SER A 313 15.34 5.91 -0.44
C SER A 313 16.54 6.32 -1.30
N LEU A 314 17.77 5.88 -0.95
CA LEU A 314 18.99 6.32 -1.65
C LEU A 314 19.45 5.30 -2.69
N THR A 315 18.74 5.27 -3.81
CA THR A 315 18.87 4.31 -4.92
C THR A 315 20.18 4.37 -5.72
N SER A 316 21.14 5.22 -5.35
CA SER A 316 22.44 5.26 -6.04
C SER A 316 23.31 4.03 -5.70
N ASP A 317 23.98 3.43 -6.69
CA ASP A 317 24.94 2.32 -6.50
C ASP A 317 25.96 2.56 -5.37
N PHE A 318 26.33 3.83 -5.15
CA PHE A 318 27.25 4.23 -4.11
C PHE A 318 26.63 4.09 -2.71
N MET A 319 25.41 4.60 -2.52
CA MET A 319 24.71 4.52 -1.24
C MET A 319 24.25 3.11 -0.95
N GLU A 320 23.65 2.43 -1.92
CA GLU A 320 23.23 1.03 -1.79
C GLU A 320 24.37 0.15 -1.31
N ARG A 321 25.55 0.23 -1.95
CA ARG A 321 26.74 -0.52 -1.52
C ARG A 321 27.14 -0.19 -0.10
N HIS A 322 27.10 1.07 0.30
CA HIS A 322 27.51 1.47 1.65
C HIS A 322 26.50 1.04 2.72
N CYS A 323 25.20 1.03 2.43
CA CYS A 323 24.17 0.51 3.32
C CYS A 323 24.37 -1.00 3.53
N LEU A 324 24.60 -1.76 2.46
CA LEU A 324 24.88 -3.19 2.54
C LEU A 324 26.22 -3.47 3.25
N GLU A 325 27.26 -2.67 3.03
CA GLU A 325 28.53 -2.76 3.79
C GLU A 325 28.32 -2.46 5.28
N ALA A 326 27.41 -1.55 5.63
CA ALA A 326 27.06 -1.25 7.02
C ALA A 326 26.44 -2.48 7.68
N PHE A 327 25.48 -3.15 7.02
CA PHE A 327 24.94 -4.44 7.50
C PHE A 327 26.04 -5.50 7.64
N GLU A 328 26.96 -5.63 6.68
CA GLU A 328 28.08 -6.58 6.77
C GLU A 328 28.93 -6.34 8.02
N ARG A 329 29.27 -5.07 8.31
CA ARG A 329 30.07 -4.67 9.49
C ARG A 329 29.30 -4.85 10.79
N MET A 330 28.01 -4.59 10.78
CA MET A 330 27.14 -4.78 11.94
C MET A 330 26.97 -6.27 12.29
N GLY A 331 26.95 -7.14 11.29
CA GLY A 331 26.77 -8.59 11.46
C GLY A 331 25.55 -8.89 12.33
N LYS A 332 25.70 -9.72 13.38
CA LYS A 332 24.60 -10.07 14.30
C LYS A 332 23.86 -8.88 14.92
N ARG A 333 24.53 -7.72 15.08
CA ARG A 333 23.88 -6.51 15.62
C ARG A 333 22.87 -5.90 14.64
N GLY A 334 23.06 -6.15 13.34
CA GLY A 334 22.14 -5.71 12.31
C GLY A 334 20.98 -6.65 12.07
N LYS A 335 20.91 -7.80 12.76
CA LYS A 335 19.85 -8.80 12.55
C LYS A 335 18.54 -8.36 13.19
N THR A 336 17.67 -7.77 12.39
CA THR A 336 16.21 -7.61 12.64
C THR A 336 15.41 -8.40 11.61
N GLU A 337 14.12 -8.62 11.85
CA GLU A 337 13.22 -9.28 10.89
C GLU A 337 13.22 -8.58 9.52
N ALA A 338 12.97 -7.27 9.49
CA ALA A 338 12.98 -6.48 8.25
C ALA A 338 14.32 -6.53 7.51
N SER A 339 15.45 -6.46 8.22
CA SER A 339 16.77 -6.54 7.57
C SER A 339 17.06 -7.91 6.98
N VAL A 340 16.55 -8.97 7.60
CA VAL A 340 16.72 -10.34 7.10
C VAL A 340 15.85 -10.52 5.87
N GLU A 341 14.61 -10.07 5.89
CA GLU A 341 13.69 -10.12 4.74
C GLU A 341 14.27 -9.41 3.50
N GLU A 342 14.74 -8.16 3.65
CA GLU A 342 15.35 -7.41 2.55
C GLU A 342 16.57 -8.13 1.95
N LEU A 343 17.46 -8.65 2.82
CA LEU A 343 18.65 -9.37 2.36
C LEU A 343 18.31 -10.75 1.78
N LEU A 344 17.24 -11.41 2.24
CA LEU A 344 16.74 -12.65 1.67
C LEU A 344 16.21 -12.41 0.26
N GLY A 345 15.38 -11.39 0.04
CA GLY A 345 14.88 -11.03 -1.29
C GLY A 345 16.00 -10.73 -2.30
N ARG A 346 17.12 -10.16 -1.83
CA ARG A 346 18.35 -10.01 -2.64
C ARG A 346 19.09 -11.33 -2.85
N ALA A 347 19.20 -12.16 -1.83
CA ALA A 347 19.86 -13.46 -1.92
C ALA A 347 19.13 -14.40 -2.89
N GLU A 348 17.79 -14.38 -2.95
CA GLU A 348 16.97 -15.12 -3.92
C GLU A 348 17.28 -14.74 -5.37
N LYS A 349 17.66 -13.47 -5.59
CA LYS A 349 18.16 -12.95 -6.87
C LYS A 349 19.64 -13.28 -7.10
N ARG A 350 20.22 -14.17 -6.29
CA ARG A 350 21.63 -14.62 -6.29
C ARG A 350 22.64 -13.49 -6.02
N ASP A 351 22.25 -12.46 -5.25
CA ASP A 351 23.18 -11.43 -4.82
C ASP A 351 24.18 -11.99 -3.78
N GLN A 352 25.43 -12.15 -4.23
CA GLN A 352 26.53 -12.67 -3.41
C GLN A 352 26.89 -11.77 -2.22
N PHE A 353 26.58 -10.47 -2.31
CA PHE A 353 26.84 -9.54 -1.23
C PHE A 353 25.83 -9.75 -0.10
N ALA A 354 24.53 -9.80 -0.43
CA ALA A 354 23.47 -10.14 0.51
C ALA A 354 23.69 -11.52 1.18
N ILE A 355 24.04 -12.54 0.40
CA ILE A 355 24.36 -13.88 0.92
C ILE A 355 25.45 -13.84 2.00
N ARG A 356 26.50 -13.02 1.80
CA ARG A 356 27.58 -12.88 2.79
C ARG A 356 27.11 -12.17 4.05
N ILE A 357 26.28 -11.13 3.90
CA ILE A 357 25.75 -10.35 5.01
C ILE A 357 24.86 -11.25 5.90
N LEU A 358 23.96 -12.03 5.31
CA LEU A 358 23.15 -13.03 6.01
C LEU A 358 24.01 -14.01 6.83
N GLY A 359 25.15 -14.42 6.28
CA GLY A 359 26.17 -15.21 6.97
C GLY A 359 26.69 -14.53 8.23
N LYS A 360 27.10 -13.25 8.11
CA LYS A 360 27.60 -12.43 9.23
C LYS A 360 26.54 -12.16 10.30
N MET A 361 25.27 -12.09 9.90
CA MET A 361 24.13 -11.95 10.79
C MET A 361 23.77 -13.24 11.53
N ALA A 362 24.26 -14.39 11.05
CA ALA A 362 23.75 -15.71 11.44
C ALA A 362 22.22 -15.80 11.25
N ALA A 363 21.77 -15.42 10.04
CA ALA A 363 20.38 -15.52 9.63
C ALA A 363 20.04 -16.97 9.28
N GLU A 364 19.50 -17.72 10.24
CA GLU A 364 19.05 -19.11 10.06
C GLU A 364 17.94 -19.21 9.01
N GLU A 365 17.14 -18.16 8.86
CA GLU A 365 16.07 -17.98 7.89
C GLU A 365 16.56 -18.14 6.44
N ALA A 366 17.84 -17.83 6.18
CA ALA A 366 18.46 -17.98 4.86
C ALA A 366 18.88 -19.42 4.51
N THR A 367 18.82 -20.34 5.47
CA THR A 367 19.44 -21.67 5.31
C THR A 367 18.85 -22.44 4.14
N GLU A 368 17.53 -22.45 3.99
CA GLU A 368 16.85 -23.18 2.92
C GLU A 368 17.29 -22.67 1.54
N THR A 369 17.14 -21.37 1.29
CA THR A 369 17.56 -20.70 0.04
C THR A 369 19.04 -20.94 -0.27
N LEU A 370 19.92 -20.86 0.74
CA LEU A 370 21.35 -21.04 0.53
C LEU A 370 21.73 -22.50 0.25
N VAL A 371 21.03 -23.48 0.82
CA VAL A 371 21.26 -24.90 0.53
C VAL A 371 20.96 -25.22 -0.94
N GLU A 372 19.97 -24.57 -1.55
CA GLU A 372 19.66 -24.74 -2.98
C GLU A 372 20.80 -24.30 -3.91
N TYR A 373 21.64 -23.36 -3.46
CA TYR A 373 22.77 -22.87 -4.25
C TYR A 373 24.05 -23.69 -4.07
N VAL A 374 24.03 -24.70 -3.19
CA VAL A 374 25.20 -25.58 -3.00
C VAL A 374 25.56 -26.37 -4.26
N PRO A 375 24.63 -27.08 -4.93
CA PRO A 375 24.94 -27.85 -6.13
C PRO A 375 25.13 -26.99 -7.41
N GLU A 376 25.16 -25.66 -7.32
CA GLU A 376 25.25 -24.78 -8.50
C GLU A 376 26.66 -24.76 -9.12
N GLU A 377 26.95 -25.72 -9.98
CA GLU A 377 28.28 -25.90 -10.59
C GLU A 377 28.68 -24.78 -11.58
N SER A 378 27.73 -23.99 -12.07
CA SER A 378 28.00 -22.99 -13.10
C SER A 378 28.61 -21.69 -12.58
N ASN A 379 28.58 -21.44 -11.26
CA ASN A 379 29.04 -20.19 -10.65
C ASN A 379 29.90 -20.41 -9.39
N PRO A 380 31.23 -20.56 -9.56
CA PRO A 380 32.14 -20.78 -8.44
C PRO A 380 32.20 -19.65 -7.42
N GLN A 381 31.92 -18.40 -7.82
CA GLN A 381 31.92 -17.27 -6.88
C GLN A 381 30.69 -17.31 -5.97
N LEU A 382 29.52 -17.64 -6.53
CA LEU A 382 28.30 -17.86 -5.77
C LEU A 382 28.47 -19.00 -4.77
N GLN A 383 28.95 -20.17 -5.19
CA GLN A 383 29.20 -21.30 -4.28
C GLN A 383 30.14 -20.93 -3.12
N LYS A 384 31.23 -20.20 -3.40
CA LYS A 384 32.17 -19.76 -2.34
C LYS A 384 31.48 -18.84 -1.32
N ALA A 385 30.63 -17.93 -1.77
CA ALA A 385 29.87 -17.04 -0.89
C ALA A 385 28.85 -17.83 -0.07
N THR A 386 28.08 -18.72 -0.72
CA THR A 386 27.10 -19.61 -0.11
C THR A 386 27.71 -20.50 0.96
N PHE A 387 28.82 -21.20 0.67
CA PHE A 387 29.47 -22.11 1.62
C PHE A 387 29.96 -21.36 2.85
N LYS A 388 30.61 -20.22 2.63
CA LYS A 388 31.06 -19.36 3.73
C LYS A 388 29.88 -18.91 4.59
N SER A 389 28.79 -18.48 3.96
CA SER A 389 27.58 -18.01 4.65
C SER A 389 26.94 -19.11 5.49
N LEU A 390 26.69 -20.29 4.91
CA LEU A 390 26.18 -21.48 5.62
C LEU A 390 27.06 -21.86 6.82
N GLY A 391 28.38 -21.75 6.66
CA GLY A 391 29.34 -21.94 7.74
C GLY A 391 29.23 -20.90 8.86
N GLU A 392 29.07 -19.62 8.52
CA GLU A 392 28.93 -18.52 9.49
C GLU A 392 27.56 -18.53 10.21
N ILE A 393 26.51 -19.01 9.54
CA ILE A 393 25.18 -19.29 10.14
C ILE A 393 25.29 -20.46 11.13
N GLY A 394 26.08 -21.48 10.79
CA GLY A 394 26.11 -22.74 11.54
C GLY A 394 24.98 -23.69 11.10
N ALA A 395 24.59 -23.62 9.83
CA ALA A 395 23.47 -24.38 9.26
C ALA A 395 23.72 -25.90 9.28
N SER A 396 23.14 -26.59 10.26
CA SER A 396 23.33 -28.03 10.45
C SER A 396 22.73 -28.87 9.30
N GLU A 397 21.72 -28.33 8.63
CA GLU A 397 21.01 -28.87 7.48
C GLU A 397 21.91 -28.90 6.24
N ALA A 398 22.86 -27.96 6.15
CA ALA A 398 23.80 -27.85 5.04
C ALA A 398 24.95 -28.87 5.08
N VAL A 399 25.09 -29.65 6.16
CA VAL A 399 26.21 -30.58 6.33
C VAL A 399 26.29 -31.61 5.21
N GLN A 400 25.17 -32.25 4.85
CA GLN A 400 25.18 -33.25 3.78
C GLN A 400 25.45 -32.62 2.41
N PRO A 401 24.73 -31.56 1.98
CA PRO A 401 25.04 -30.88 0.72
C PRO A 401 26.50 -30.42 0.59
N LEU A 402 27.08 -29.86 1.66
CA LEU A 402 28.47 -29.41 1.67
C LEU A 402 29.46 -30.60 1.64
N ALA A 403 29.14 -31.71 2.28
CA ALA A 403 29.94 -32.93 2.21
C ALA A 403 29.93 -33.53 0.80
N ASP A 404 28.78 -33.52 0.13
CA ASP A 404 28.65 -33.99 -1.25
C ASP A 404 29.50 -33.12 -2.19
N ALA A 405 29.38 -31.77 -2.10
CA ALA A 405 30.19 -30.84 -2.89
C ALA A 405 31.70 -30.92 -2.60
N LEU A 406 32.09 -31.37 -1.40
CA LEU A 406 33.50 -31.56 -1.05
C LEU A 406 34.12 -32.76 -1.79
N VAL A 407 33.36 -33.84 -1.96
CA VAL A 407 33.86 -35.10 -2.55
C VAL A 407 33.55 -35.24 -4.03
N ASP A 408 32.66 -34.40 -4.57
CA ASP A 408 32.27 -34.42 -5.98
C ASP A 408 33.45 -34.06 -6.90
N ASP A 409 33.73 -34.96 -7.85
CA ASP A 409 34.79 -34.79 -8.83
C ASP A 409 34.51 -33.69 -9.87
N ASP A 410 33.24 -33.37 -10.11
CA ASP A 410 32.83 -32.31 -11.04
C ASP A 410 32.90 -30.91 -10.39
N THR A 411 32.92 -30.83 -9.05
CA THR A 411 33.13 -29.57 -8.33
C THR A 411 34.52 -29.00 -8.58
N GLU A 412 34.59 -27.71 -8.95
CA GLU A 412 35.84 -27.02 -9.24
C GLU A 412 36.82 -27.10 -8.06
N GLU A 413 38.08 -27.44 -8.33
CA GLU A 413 39.12 -27.68 -7.33
C GLU A 413 39.31 -26.50 -6.36
N LEU A 414 39.09 -25.26 -6.82
CA LEU A 414 39.20 -24.03 -6.01
C LEU A 414 38.00 -23.80 -5.07
N VAL A 415 36.89 -24.51 -5.29
CA VAL A 415 35.65 -24.41 -4.49
C VAL A 415 35.70 -25.38 -3.31
N ARG A 416 36.16 -26.62 -3.51
CA ARG A 416 36.20 -27.68 -2.47
C ARG A 416 36.81 -27.27 -1.11
N PRO A 417 37.91 -26.48 -1.03
CA PRO A 417 38.43 -26.01 0.25
C PRO A 417 37.43 -25.15 1.04
N HIS A 418 36.51 -24.47 0.36
CA HIS A 418 35.46 -23.65 0.99
C HIS A 418 34.37 -24.54 1.59
N ALA A 419 34.01 -25.65 0.94
CA ALA A 419 33.08 -26.63 1.48
C ALA A 419 33.64 -27.25 2.77
N ALA A 420 34.90 -27.69 2.75
CA ALA A 420 35.58 -28.19 3.95
C ALA A 420 35.60 -27.14 5.07
N ARG A 421 35.92 -25.88 4.76
CA ARG A 421 35.93 -24.80 5.76
C ARG A 421 34.55 -24.53 6.34
N ALA A 422 33.51 -24.54 5.50
CA ALA A 422 32.12 -24.37 5.93
C ALA A 422 31.72 -25.48 6.92
N LEU A 423 31.99 -26.75 6.60
CA LEU A 423 31.77 -27.89 7.50
C LEU A 423 32.50 -27.73 8.84
N GLY A 424 33.74 -27.22 8.81
CA GLY A 424 34.51 -26.91 10.01
C GLY A 424 33.92 -25.77 10.86
N LEU A 425 33.31 -24.77 10.23
CA LEU A 425 32.63 -23.67 10.92
C LEU A 425 31.28 -24.12 11.52
N ILE A 426 30.54 -24.97 10.82
CA ILE A 426 29.31 -25.61 11.34
C ILE A 426 29.65 -26.46 12.56
N GLY A 427 30.75 -27.21 12.51
CA GLY A 427 31.24 -27.99 13.65
C GLY A 427 30.46 -29.28 13.93
N ASP A 428 29.61 -29.72 12.99
CA ASP A 428 28.81 -30.94 13.15
C ASP A 428 29.65 -32.21 12.96
N ALA A 429 29.53 -33.15 13.90
CA ALA A 429 30.26 -34.40 13.88
C ALA A 429 29.92 -35.32 12.68
N ARG A 430 28.77 -35.15 12.04
CA ARG A 430 28.40 -35.87 10.81
C ARG A 430 29.36 -35.61 9.66
N ALA A 431 30.11 -34.50 9.69
CA ALA A 431 31.12 -34.16 8.68
C ALA A 431 32.46 -34.89 8.88
N VAL A 432 32.68 -35.62 9.99
CA VAL A 432 33.97 -36.21 10.32
C VAL A 432 34.43 -37.23 9.27
N ASP A 433 33.58 -38.19 8.90
CA ASP A 433 33.95 -39.24 7.95
C ASP A 433 34.27 -38.68 6.55
N PRO A 434 33.42 -37.84 5.92
CA PRO A 434 33.74 -37.25 4.61
C PRO A 434 35.03 -36.42 4.62
N LEU A 435 35.28 -35.65 5.68
CA LEU A 435 36.50 -34.85 5.80
C LEU A 435 37.74 -35.73 6.00
N ALA A 436 37.63 -36.82 6.76
CA ALA A 436 38.73 -37.77 6.97
C ALA A 436 39.10 -38.49 5.67
N ASP A 437 38.10 -38.91 4.88
CA ASP A 437 38.31 -39.53 3.57
C ASP A 437 39.06 -38.59 2.62
N VAL A 438 38.68 -37.31 2.58
CA VAL A 438 39.33 -36.29 1.75
C VAL A 438 40.77 -36.04 2.21
N LEU A 439 41.00 -35.96 3.52
CA LEU A 439 42.35 -35.79 4.08
C LEU A 439 43.29 -36.96 3.70
N ALA A 440 42.76 -38.18 3.72
CA ALA A 440 43.49 -39.40 3.37
C ALA A 440 43.67 -39.61 1.86
N GLY A 441 42.87 -38.92 1.03
CA GLY A 441 42.90 -39.04 -0.42
C GLY A 441 44.16 -38.47 -1.11
N GLU A 442 44.23 -38.66 -2.43
CA GLU A 442 45.35 -38.19 -3.28
C GLU A 442 45.06 -36.84 -3.98
N GLY A 443 44.04 -36.11 -3.53
CA GLY A 443 43.66 -34.80 -4.08
C GLY A 443 44.68 -33.69 -3.76
N SER A 444 44.35 -32.45 -4.17
CA SER A 444 45.18 -31.29 -3.89
C SER A 444 45.45 -31.09 -2.40
N ASP A 445 46.70 -30.78 -2.07
CA ASP A 445 47.15 -30.51 -0.71
C ASP A 445 46.38 -29.35 -0.05
N ASP A 446 45.85 -28.39 -0.82
CA ASP A 446 45.02 -27.30 -0.30
C ASP A 446 43.66 -27.82 0.20
N VAL A 447 43.03 -28.72 -0.55
CA VAL A 447 41.75 -29.35 -0.17
C VAL A 447 41.96 -30.25 1.05
N ARG A 448 43.01 -31.07 1.02
CA ARG A 448 43.38 -31.96 2.13
C ARG A 448 43.68 -31.16 3.41
N ALA A 449 44.45 -30.08 3.30
CA ALA A 449 44.75 -29.23 4.45
C ALA A 449 43.50 -28.50 4.98
N ALA A 450 42.57 -28.09 4.12
CA ALA A 450 41.29 -27.53 4.53
C ALA A 450 40.43 -28.55 5.30
N ALA A 451 40.41 -29.80 4.84
CA ALA A 451 39.73 -30.89 5.55
C ALA A 451 40.37 -31.17 6.93
N GLY A 452 41.70 -31.21 6.99
CA GLY A 452 42.44 -31.32 8.26
C GLY A 452 42.17 -30.14 9.20
N TRP A 453 42.08 -28.91 8.69
CA TRP A 453 41.69 -27.75 9.50
C TRP A 453 40.27 -27.88 10.05
N ALA A 454 39.32 -28.30 9.22
CA ALA A 454 37.91 -28.44 9.57
C ALA A 454 37.69 -29.51 10.65
N LEU A 455 38.32 -30.68 10.52
CA LEU A 455 38.33 -31.73 11.54
C LEU A 455 38.87 -31.21 12.89
N ARG A 456 39.93 -30.38 12.85
CA ARG A 456 40.44 -29.73 14.08
C ARG A 456 39.47 -28.71 14.67
N GLN A 457 38.62 -28.05 13.88
CA GLN A 457 37.58 -27.15 14.40
C GLN A 457 36.43 -27.94 15.03
N ILE A 458 35.99 -29.03 14.39
CA ILE A 458 34.99 -29.96 14.95
C ILE A 458 35.48 -30.50 16.30
N GLY A 459 36.76 -30.83 16.40
CA GLY A 459 37.45 -31.02 17.68
C GLY A 459 37.05 -32.28 18.47
N THR A 460 36.27 -33.19 17.87
CA THR A 460 36.01 -34.51 18.46
C THR A 460 37.32 -35.30 18.56
N ARG A 461 37.39 -36.22 19.53
CA ARG A 461 38.57 -37.09 19.71
C ARG A 461 38.93 -37.81 18.41
N GLU A 462 37.93 -38.40 17.77
CA GLU A 462 38.05 -39.11 16.49
C GLU A 462 38.57 -38.20 15.37
N ALA A 463 38.00 -37.00 15.21
CA ALA A 463 38.49 -36.04 14.23
C ALA A 463 39.96 -35.65 14.46
N LEU A 464 40.34 -35.39 15.70
CA LEU A 464 41.72 -35.05 16.04
C LEU A 464 42.69 -36.21 15.81
N GLU A 465 42.27 -37.45 16.10
CA GLU A 465 43.07 -38.66 15.83
C GLU A 465 43.28 -38.84 14.33
N ALA A 466 42.22 -38.72 13.52
CA ALA A 466 42.32 -38.80 12.06
C ALA A 466 43.32 -37.79 11.49
N VAL A 467 43.31 -36.53 11.94
CA VAL A 467 44.28 -35.53 11.45
C VAL A 467 45.70 -35.81 11.94
N ALA A 468 45.86 -36.30 13.17
CA ALA A 468 47.17 -36.56 13.77
C ALA A 468 47.97 -37.66 13.05
N GLU A 469 47.31 -38.60 12.37
CA GLU A 469 47.96 -39.64 11.55
C GLU A 469 48.77 -39.05 10.39
N HIS A 470 48.38 -37.87 9.90
CA HIS A 470 49.05 -37.18 8.79
C HIS A 470 50.14 -36.20 9.23
N ALA A 471 50.56 -36.22 10.49
CA ALA A 471 51.52 -35.25 11.01
C ALA A 471 52.95 -35.38 10.42
N ASP A 472 53.27 -36.53 9.85
CA ASP A 472 54.57 -36.82 9.21
C ASP A 472 54.46 -36.93 7.67
N GLU A 473 53.36 -36.40 7.10
CA GLU A 473 53.08 -36.35 5.66
C GLU A 473 54.12 -35.51 4.89
N ARG A 474 54.34 -35.81 3.61
CA ARG A 474 55.27 -35.03 2.76
C ARG A 474 54.80 -33.60 2.52
N SER A 475 53.50 -33.39 2.45
CA SER A 475 52.92 -32.06 2.26
C SER A 475 53.10 -31.24 3.52
N PHE A 476 53.70 -30.05 3.38
CA PHE A 476 53.90 -29.13 4.49
C PHE A 476 52.57 -28.61 5.06
N LEU A 477 51.57 -28.39 4.21
CA LEU A 477 50.26 -27.87 4.63
C LEU A 477 49.53 -28.92 5.48
N VAL A 478 49.46 -30.15 5.00
CA VAL A 478 48.77 -31.26 5.68
C VAL A 478 49.51 -31.65 6.98
N SER A 479 50.84 -31.78 6.95
CA SER A 479 51.62 -32.12 8.14
C SER A 479 51.50 -31.07 9.24
N THR A 480 51.43 -29.77 8.89
CA THR A 480 51.21 -28.69 9.85
C THR A 480 49.90 -28.87 10.62
N GLU A 481 48.83 -29.29 9.93
CA GLU A 481 47.54 -29.55 10.56
C GLU A 481 47.61 -30.81 11.45
N GLY A 482 48.23 -31.89 10.98
CA GLY A 482 48.47 -33.10 11.78
C GLY A 482 49.28 -32.87 13.05
N GLU A 483 50.34 -32.06 12.97
CA GLU A 483 51.12 -31.69 14.15
C GLU A 483 50.30 -30.89 15.17
N LYS A 484 49.44 -29.97 14.71
CA LYS A 484 48.55 -29.22 15.60
C LYS A 484 47.54 -30.16 16.28
N ALA A 485 46.97 -31.11 15.54
CA ALA A 485 46.03 -32.09 16.09
C ALA A 485 46.71 -32.99 17.14
N ARG A 486 47.90 -33.51 16.85
CA ARG A 486 48.71 -34.30 17.79
C ARG A 486 49.01 -33.54 19.08
N ARG A 487 49.41 -32.27 18.98
CA ARG A 487 49.61 -31.39 20.16
C ARG A 487 48.33 -31.21 20.98
N ALA A 488 47.18 -31.09 20.33
CA ALA A 488 45.89 -30.96 21.02
C ALA A 488 45.51 -32.25 21.79
N LEU A 489 45.73 -33.42 21.19
CA LEU A 489 45.51 -34.73 21.83
C LEU A 489 46.44 -34.94 23.04
N ASP A 490 47.74 -34.63 22.88
CA ASP A 490 48.73 -34.72 23.96
C ASP A 490 48.35 -33.82 25.13
N ALA A 491 47.96 -32.57 24.84
CA ALA A 491 47.51 -31.63 25.86
C ALA A 491 46.28 -32.14 26.61
N ALA A 492 45.28 -32.67 25.90
CA ALA A 492 44.08 -33.23 26.51
C ALA A 492 44.39 -34.44 27.41
N SER A 493 45.34 -35.30 26.99
CA SER A 493 45.78 -36.47 27.77
C SER A 493 46.57 -36.12 29.03
N ALA A 494 47.26 -34.96 29.05
CA ALA A 494 48.02 -34.50 30.21
C ALA A 494 47.12 -33.90 31.31
N THR A 495 45.90 -33.47 30.95
CA THR A 495 44.89 -32.90 31.86
C THR A 495 43.86 -33.90 32.39
N ALA A 496 43.75 -35.09 31.77
CA ALA A 496 42.86 -36.18 32.17
C ALA A 496 43.55 -37.13 33.15
#